data_AF-A0A524PAR1-F1
#
_entry.id   AF-A0A524PAR1-F1
#
_cell.length_a   1.000
_cell.length_b   1.000
_cell.length_c   1.000
_cell.angle_alpha   90.00
_cell.angle_beta   90.00
_cell.angle_gamma   90.00
#
_symmetry.space_group_name_H-M   'P 1'
#
loop_
_entity.id
_entity.type
_entity.pdbx_description
1 polymer ?
#
loop_
_entity_poly.entity_id
_entity_poly.type
_entity_poly.pdbx_seq_one_letter_code
_entity_poly.pdbx_strand_id
1 'polypeptide(L)'
;MRNGTRLGDILVILSFGLIFCVFHESAPEAQVYSPSTWAWVTVSLGGALGFLFSLFLAGDESDNSRFLALVGIIAFASGGAYFLELSPLAVNLSMGFVLVNFARGGQLLHTTLESTERPMAIVLLIFAGALWQPTPLVPTLVALGGFLAARTGAKWLASAIAGWGTSLRKDLYRGLLAHGDVTLAMAVSFRLVYHGDAANIAYSVVLGSIILNDLMAPRLLRGLLVDEGEIQRELKESDSQTSIEVSAR
;
A
#
# COMPACT_ATOMS: atom_id res chain seq x y z
N MET A 1 -13.70 2.24 -10.04
CA MET A 1 -12.28 1.84 -9.90
C MET A 1 -11.66 2.24 -8.54
N ARG A 2 -11.94 3.43 -7.98
CA ARG A 2 -11.38 3.90 -6.69
C ARG A 2 -11.59 2.97 -5.48
N ASN A 3 -12.72 2.26 -5.39
CA ASN A 3 -13.00 1.34 -4.27
C ASN A 3 -12.22 0.02 -4.34
N GLY A 4 -11.83 -0.44 -5.55
CA GLY A 4 -11.10 -1.70 -5.71
C GLY A 4 -9.66 -1.60 -5.19
N THR A 5 -9.00 -0.47 -5.44
CA THR A 5 -7.64 -0.20 -4.96
C THR A 5 -7.59 -0.08 -3.44
N ARG A 6 -8.54 0.63 -2.83
CA ARG A 6 -8.61 0.79 -1.36
C ARG A 6 -8.76 -0.54 -0.61
N LEU A 7 -9.58 -1.46 -1.14
CA LEU A 7 -9.73 -2.80 -0.55
C LEU A 7 -8.44 -3.62 -0.69
N GLY A 8 -7.73 -3.47 -1.81
CA GLY A 8 -6.40 -4.06 -1.99
C GLY A 8 -5.41 -3.56 -0.95
N ASP A 9 -5.33 -2.25 -0.74
CA ASP A 9 -4.43 -1.64 0.23
C ASP A 9 -4.72 -2.12 1.66
N ILE A 10 -6.00 -2.19 2.05
CA ILE A 10 -6.42 -2.72 3.35
C ILE A 10 -5.98 -4.18 3.51
N LEU A 11 -6.21 -5.02 2.48
CA LEU A 11 -5.83 -6.44 2.51
C LEU A 11 -4.31 -6.62 2.60
N VAL A 12 -3.55 -5.78 1.92
CA VAL A 12 -2.08 -5.79 1.95
C VAL A 12 -1.56 -5.37 3.33
N ILE A 13 -2.13 -4.33 3.94
CA ILE A 13 -1.76 -3.89 5.30
C ILE A 13 -2.08 -4.99 6.32
N LEU A 14 -3.25 -5.63 6.23
CA LEU A 14 -3.61 -6.75 7.10
C LEU A 14 -2.66 -7.94 6.92
N SER A 15 -2.33 -8.29 5.67
CA SER A 15 -1.37 -9.36 5.37
C SER A 15 0.01 -9.04 5.94
N PHE A 16 0.46 -7.79 5.80
CA PHE A 16 1.72 -7.32 6.37
C PHE A 16 1.74 -7.35 7.90
N GLY A 17 0.65 -6.92 8.54
CA GLY A 17 0.48 -7.02 10.00
C GLY A 17 0.54 -8.48 10.48
N LEU A 18 -0.04 -9.41 9.72
CA LEU A 18 -0.03 -10.84 10.03
C LEU A 18 1.39 -11.42 9.87
N ILE A 19 2.12 -11.05 8.80
CA ILE A 19 3.53 -11.41 8.63
C ILE A 19 4.37 -10.89 9.80
N PHE A 20 4.13 -9.66 10.25
CA PHE A 20 4.76 -9.09 11.44
C PHE A 20 4.50 -9.91 12.71
N CYS A 21 3.28 -10.43 12.88
CA CYS A 21 2.93 -11.30 14.01
C CYS A 21 3.61 -12.68 13.92
N VAL A 22 3.91 -13.17 12.71
CA VAL A 22 4.60 -14.45 12.48
C VAL A 22 6.11 -14.33 12.70
N PHE A 23 6.70 -13.20 12.33
CA PHE A 23 8.15 -12.97 12.39
C PHE A 23 8.61 -12.18 13.62
N HIS A 24 7.73 -11.96 14.60
CA HIS A 24 8.07 -11.24 15.83
C HIS A 24 9.19 -11.97 16.58
N GLU A 25 10.40 -11.43 16.49
CA GLU A 25 11.60 -11.94 17.15
C GLU A 25 11.46 -11.69 18.64
N SER A 26 10.90 -12.67 19.34
CA SER A 26 10.72 -12.61 20.79
C SER A 26 12.10 -12.55 21.45
N ALA A 27 12.28 -11.62 22.39
CA ALA A 27 13.49 -11.56 23.23
C ALA A 27 13.86 -12.96 23.75
N PRO A 28 15.15 -13.30 23.90
CA PRO A 28 15.62 -14.67 24.20
C PRO A 28 15.08 -15.29 25.51
N GLU A 29 14.39 -14.51 26.35
CA GLU A 29 13.74 -14.95 27.60
C GLU A 29 12.20 -14.93 27.57
N ALA A 30 11.57 -14.52 26.45
CA ALA A 30 10.12 -14.45 26.33
C ALA A 30 9.53 -15.78 25.82
N GLN A 31 8.47 -16.24 26.49
CA GLN A 31 7.73 -17.45 26.09
C GLN A 31 7.26 -17.34 24.63
N VAL A 32 7.48 -18.41 23.86
CA VAL A 32 7.07 -18.51 22.46
C VAL A 32 5.55 -18.49 22.37
N TYR A 33 4.95 -17.31 22.14
CA TYR A 33 3.52 -17.16 21.92
C TYR A 33 3.17 -17.51 20.47
N SER A 34 1.99 -18.11 20.28
CA SER A 34 1.46 -18.42 18.94
C SER A 34 1.27 -17.13 18.12
N PRO A 35 1.58 -17.13 16.81
CA PRO A 35 1.32 -15.98 15.92
C PRO A 35 -0.14 -15.49 15.96
N SER A 36 -1.07 -16.38 16.28
CA SER A 36 -2.50 -16.05 16.46
C SER A 36 -2.76 -15.11 17.63
N THR A 37 -2.03 -15.25 18.75
CA THR A 37 -2.19 -14.40 19.94
C THR A 37 -1.74 -12.97 19.66
N TRP A 38 -0.63 -12.80 18.93
CA TRP A 38 -0.13 -11.49 18.53
C TRP A 38 -1.07 -10.77 17.56
N ALA A 39 -1.74 -11.50 16.66
CA ALA A 39 -2.77 -10.95 15.80
C ALA A 39 -3.96 -10.43 16.64
N TRP A 40 -4.42 -11.21 17.61
CA TRP A 40 -5.48 -10.79 18.53
C TRP A 40 -5.08 -9.58 19.38
N VAL A 41 -3.84 -9.51 19.86
CA VAL A 41 -3.31 -8.35 20.60
C VAL A 41 -3.32 -7.10 19.71
N THR A 42 -2.86 -7.21 18.47
CA THR A 42 -2.83 -6.09 17.51
C THR A 42 -4.23 -5.54 17.24
N VAL A 43 -5.19 -6.42 16.96
CA VAL A 43 -6.59 -6.02 16.70
C VAL A 43 -7.25 -5.49 17.96
N SER A 44 -7.03 -6.12 19.11
CA SER A 44 -7.61 -5.69 20.39
C SER A 44 -7.06 -4.33 20.82
N LEU A 45 -5.77 -4.10 20.62
CA LEU A 45 -5.12 -2.82 20.92
C LEU A 45 -5.66 -1.71 20.00
N GLY A 46 -5.68 -1.94 18.69
CA GLY A 46 -6.24 -1.00 17.73
C GLY A 46 -7.72 -0.72 18.00
N GLY A 47 -8.50 -1.75 18.32
CA GLY A 47 -9.90 -1.64 18.66
C GLY A 47 -10.16 -0.90 19.97
N ALA A 48 -9.41 -1.20 21.03
CA ALA A 48 -9.53 -0.53 22.32
C ALA A 48 -9.18 0.96 22.23
N LEU A 49 -8.10 1.29 21.54
CA LEU A 49 -7.71 2.67 21.29
C LEU A 49 -8.74 3.39 20.40
N GLY A 50 -9.21 2.75 19.32
CA GLY A 50 -10.24 3.32 18.44
C GLY A 50 -11.55 3.60 19.17
N PHE A 51 -11.95 2.71 20.08
CA PHE A 51 -13.12 2.91 20.92
C PHE A 51 -12.91 4.06 21.93
N LEU A 52 -11.77 4.07 22.63
CA LEU A 52 -11.41 5.14 23.58
C LEU A 52 -11.44 6.51 22.90
N PHE A 53 -10.88 6.62 21.71
CA PHE A 53 -10.82 7.86 20.97
C PHE A 53 -12.13 8.24 20.28
N SER A 54 -12.99 7.27 19.97
CA SER A 54 -14.35 7.57 19.50
C SER A 54 -15.18 8.32 20.55
N LEU A 55 -14.95 8.02 21.84
CA LEU A 55 -15.58 8.73 22.95
C LEU A 55 -15.03 10.16 23.09
N PHE A 56 -13.72 10.33 22.87
CA PHE A 56 -13.06 11.64 22.93
C PHE A 56 -13.48 12.55 21.78
N LEU A 57 -13.65 12.01 20.56
CA LEU A 57 -14.09 12.73 19.36
C LEU A 57 -15.59 13.05 19.31
N ALA A 58 -16.39 12.51 20.23
CA ALA A 58 -17.84 12.75 20.26
C ALA A 58 -18.22 14.18 20.70
N GLY A 59 -17.24 15.01 21.09
CA GLY A 59 -17.43 16.41 21.45
C GLY A 59 -17.63 17.36 20.26
N ASP A 60 -18.30 18.48 20.53
CA ASP A 60 -18.55 19.53 19.53
C ASP A 60 -17.32 20.45 19.40
N GLU A 61 -16.27 19.91 18.76
CA GLU A 61 -15.00 20.60 18.56
C GLU A 61 -14.84 21.21 17.16
N SER A 62 -14.06 22.29 17.08
CA SER A 62 -13.70 22.94 15.81
C SER A 62 -12.91 22.00 14.90
N ASP A 63 -12.96 22.24 13.58
CA ASP A 63 -12.33 21.38 12.57
C ASP A 63 -10.80 21.25 12.78
N ASN A 64 -10.15 22.32 13.23
CA ASN A 64 -8.71 22.35 13.53
C ASN A 64 -8.37 21.57 14.81
N SER A 65 -9.23 21.63 15.83
CA SER A 65 -9.09 20.84 17.07
C SER A 65 -9.22 19.34 16.77
N ARG A 66 -10.18 18.96 15.92
CA ARG A 66 -10.36 17.56 15.48
C ARG A 66 -9.18 17.04 14.68
N PHE A 67 -8.62 17.84 13.78
CA PHE A 67 -7.42 17.47 13.05
C PHE A 67 -6.23 17.25 13.99
N LEU A 68 -6.00 18.17 14.93
CA LEU A 68 -4.92 18.04 15.92
C LEU A 68 -5.12 16.81 16.82
N ALA A 69 -6.36 16.55 17.25
CA ALA A 69 -6.71 15.36 18.02
C ALA A 69 -6.41 14.10 17.21
N LEU A 70 -6.79 14.04 15.93
CA LEU A 70 -6.53 12.91 15.06
C LEU A 70 -5.02 12.64 14.90
N VAL A 71 -4.23 13.68 14.67
CA VAL A 71 -2.77 13.57 14.59
C VAL A 71 -2.19 13.04 15.91
N GLY A 72 -2.66 13.54 17.05
CA GLY A 72 -2.26 13.05 18.36
C GLY A 72 -2.62 11.58 18.60
N ILE A 73 -3.83 11.18 18.18
CA ILE A 73 -4.32 9.79 18.25
C ILE A 73 -3.44 8.87 17.43
N ILE A 74 -3.17 9.22 16.17
CA ILE A 74 -2.32 8.43 15.27
C ILE A 74 -0.88 8.34 15.81
N ALA A 75 -0.33 9.44 16.33
CA ALA A 75 1.01 9.44 16.92
C ALA A 75 1.07 8.57 18.18
N PHE A 76 0.08 8.66 19.06
CA PHE A 76 -0.01 7.86 20.27
C PHE A 76 -0.16 6.36 19.96
N ALA A 77 -1.03 6.02 19.01
CA ALA A 77 -1.22 4.67 18.50
C ALA A 77 0.06 4.08 17.91
N SER A 78 0.77 4.87 17.10
CA SER A 78 2.02 4.46 16.46
C SER A 78 3.12 4.25 17.50
N GLY A 79 3.22 5.11 18.51
CA GLY A 79 4.16 4.95 19.62
C GLY A 79 3.85 3.72 20.48
N GLY A 80 2.58 3.48 20.79
CA GLY A 80 2.16 2.27 21.51
C GLY A 80 2.42 0.98 20.72
N ALA A 81 2.19 1.00 19.40
CA ALA A 81 2.52 -0.12 18.53
C ALA A 81 4.03 -0.38 18.49
N TYR A 82 4.84 0.68 18.38
CA TYR A 82 6.30 0.56 18.39
C TYR A 82 6.84 0.01 19.72
N PHE A 83 6.30 0.46 20.86
CA PHE A 83 6.69 -0.03 22.18
C PHE A 83 6.39 -1.52 22.38
N LEU A 84 5.32 -2.02 21.75
CA LEU A 84 4.94 -3.43 21.77
C LEU A 84 5.55 -4.24 20.61
N GLU A 85 6.47 -3.64 19.83
CA GLU A 85 7.09 -4.24 18.65
C GLU A 85 6.06 -4.77 17.62
N LEU A 86 4.89 -4.13 17.58
CA LEU A 86 3.80 -4.41 16.64
C LEU A 86 3.90 -3.50 15.41
N SER A 87 3.27 -3.93 14.31
CA SER A 87 3.17 -3.09 13.10
C SER A 87 2.28 -1.85 13.38
N PRO A 88 2.84 -0.62 13.33
CA PRO A 88 2.07 0.60 13.52
C PRO A 88 0.95 0.76 12.49
N LEU A 89 1.16 0.27 11.26
CA LEU A 89 0.16 0.32 10.20
C LEU A 89 -1.06 -0.54 10.52
N ALA A 90 -0.86 -1.75 11.04
CA ALA A 90 -1.95 -2.65 11.39
C ALA A 90 -2.79 -2.13 12.58
N VAL A 91 -2.12 -1.60 13.60
CA VAL A 91 -2.78 -0.99 14.77
C VAL A 91 -3.60 0.24 14.36
N ASN A 92 -3.00 1.16 13.58
CA ASN A 92 -3.70 2.35 13.10
C ASN A 92 -4.85 2.02 12.14
N LEU A 93 -4.71 0.97 11.31
CA LEU A 93 -5.80 0.51 10.44
C LEU A 93 -6.98 -0.03 11.25
N SER A 94 -6.72 -0.89 12.24
CA SER A 94 -7.75 -1.43 13.13
C SER A 94 -8.44 -0.32 13.92
N MET A 95 -7.66 0.64 14.41
CA MET A 95 -8.17 1.84 15.08
C MET A 95 -9.06 2.67 14.17
N GLY A 96 -8.59 2.99 12.96
CA GLY A 96 -9.36 3.77 11.99
C GLY A 96 -10.67 3.09 11.61
N PHE A 97 -10.67 1.75 11.50
CA PHE A 97 -11.88 0.98 11.28
C PHE A 97 -12.88 1.18 12.42
N VAL A 98 -12.47 1.04 13.69
CA VAL A 98 -13.36 1.28 14.83
C VAL A 98 -13.82 2.73 14.88
N LEU A 99 -12.93 3.68 14.64
CA LEU A 99 -13.24 5.10 14.69
C LEU A 99 -14.31 5.49 13.65
N VAL A 100 -14.22 4.98 12.42
CA VAL A 100 -15.23 5.23 11.37
C VAL A 100 -16.58 4.61 11.71
N ASN A 101 -16.60 3.45 12.38
CA ASN A 101 -17.84 2.76 12.75
C ASN A 101 -18.53 3.39 13.97
N PHE A 102 -17.77 3.94 14.92
CA PHE A 102 -18.31 4.43 16.21
C PHE A 102 -18.38 5.95 16.32
N ALA A 103 -17.56 6.73 15.60
CA ALA A 103 -17.58 8.18 15.68
C ALA A 103 -18.79 8.78 14.91
N ARG A 104 -19.63 9.52 15.64
CA ARG A 104 -20.75 10.33 15.07
C ARG A 104 -20.19 11.55 14.33
N GLY A 105 -19.57 11.34 13.17
CA GLY A 105 -18.95 12.42 12.38
C GLY A 105 -18.03 11.97 11.24
N GLY A 106 -18.02 10.67 10.88
CA GLY A 106 -17.04 10.06 9.96
C GLY A 106 -16.89 10.72 8.58
N GLN A 107 -17.89 11.49 8.14
CA GLN A 107 -17.88 12.13 6.83
C GLN A 107 -17.00 13.40 6.76
N LEU A 108 -16.85 14.13 7.87
CA LEU A 108 -15.96 15.30 7.95
C LEU A 108 -14.49 14.88 8.14
N LEU A 109 -14.24 13.81 8.90
CA LEU A 109 -12.90 13.21 9.00
C LEU A 109 -12.35 12.85 7.60
N HIS A 110 -13.19 12.27 6.75
CA HIS A 110 -12.77 11.85 5.41
C HIS A 110 -12.22 13.00 4.55
N THR A 111 -12.87 14.18 4.58
CA THR A 111 -12.47 15.32 3.75
C THR A 111 -11.14 15.93 4.20
N THR A 112 -10.91 16.03 5.52
CA THR A 112 -9.67 16.59 6.09
C THR A 112 -8.48 15.64 5.92
N LEU A 113 -8.71 14.32 5.98
CA LEU A 113 -7.68 13.33 5.64
C LEU A 113 -7.34 13.35 4.14
N GLU A 114 -8.32 13.49 3.24
CA GLU A 114 -8.11 13.48 1.79
C GLU A 114 -7.26 14.69 1.32
N SER A 115 -7.34 15.84 1.99
CA SER A 115 -6.49 17.00 1.70
C SER A 115 -5.06 16.86 2.25
N THR A 116 -4.85 16.06 3.29
CA THR A 116 -3.56 15.86 3.97
C THR A 116 -2.76 14.69 3.39
N GLU A 117 -3.41 13.77 2.69
CA GLU A 117 -2.80 12.59 2.07
C GLU A 117 -1.61 12.95 1.16
N ARG A 118 -1.78 13.93 0.27
CA ARG A 118 -0.73 14.32 -0.69
C ARG A 118 0.52 14.89 -0.02
N PRO A 119 0.44 15.89 0.88
CA PRO A 119 1.60 16.35 1.64
C PRO A 119 2.33 15.23 2.39
N MET A 120 1.57 14.32 3.03
CA MET A 120 2.16 13.25 3.84
C MET A 120 2.88 12.20 2.99
N ALA A 121 2.39 11.90 1.78
CA ALA A 121 3.10 11.03 0.84
C ALA A 121 4.48 11.58 0.46
N ILE A 122 4.58 12.90 0.24
CA ILE A 122 5.87 13.57 -0.04
C ILE A 122 6.81 13.45 1.15
N VAL A 123 6.32 13.73 2.36
CA VAL A 123 7.10 13.62 3.59
C VAL A 123 7.60 12.19 3.80
N LEU A 124 6.74 11.20 3.58
CA LEU A 124 7.10 9.78 3.65
C LEU A 124 8.21 9.43 2.66
N LEU A 125 8.18 9.96 1.44
CA LEU A 125 9.19 9.72 0.42
C LEU A 125 10.54 10.34 0.79
N ILE A 126 10.54 11.53 1.39
CA ILE A 126 11.75 12.16 1.93
C ILE A 126 12.34 11.29 3.04
N PHE A 127 11.53 10.84 4.00
CA PHE A 127 11.99 9.95 5.06
C PHE A 127 12.47 8.62 4.52
N ALA A 128 11.79 8.04 3.53
CA ALA A 128 12.21 6.78 2.93
C ALA A 128 13.61 6.89 2.31
N GLY A 129 13.91 7.99 1.63
CA GLY A 129 15.25 8.29 1.13
C GLY A 129 16.26 8.57 2.25
N ALA A 130 15.86 9.27 3.31
CA ALA A 130 16.73 9.59 4.44
C ALA A 130 17.12 8.36 5.29
N LEU A 131 16.22 7.37 5.39
CA LEU A 131 16.48 6.10 6.08
C LEU A 131 17.38 5.16 5.27
N TRP A 132 17.63 5.45 4.00
CA TRP A 132 18.44 4.59 3.15
C TRP A 132 19.91 4.63 3.56
N GLN A 133 20.47 3.45 3.84
CA GLN A 133 21.89 3.28 4.15
C GLN A 133 22.58 2.55 2.99
N PRO A 134 23.81 2.94 2.63
CA PRO A 134 24.58 2.24 1.59
C PRO A 134 24.79 0.78 1.96
N THR A 135 24.27 -0.14 1.14
CA THR A 135 24.45 -1.59 1.28
C THR A 135 25.42 -2.13 0.23
N PRO A 136 26.06 -3.28 0.46
CA PRO A 136 26.95 -3.89 -0.52
C PRO A 136 26.22 -4.13 -1.87
N LEU A 137 26.76 -3.53 -2.94
CA LEU A 137 26.12 -3.46 -4.26
C LEU A 137 25.78 -4.84 -4.87
N VAL A 138 26.70 -5.80 -4.76
CA VAL A 138 26.56 -7.12 -5.39
C VAL A 138 25.38 -7.93 -4.82
N PRO A 139 25.29 -8.18 -3.50
CA PRO A 139 24.15 -8.90 -2.94
C PRO A 139 22.84 -8.12 -3.11
N THR A 140 22.86 -6.79 -3.02
CA THR A 140 21.65 -5.97 -3.24
C THR A 140 21.15 -6.09 -4.68
N LEU A 141 22.03 -6.09 -5.68
CA LEU A 141 21.65 -6.27 -7.09
C LEU A 141 21.12 -7.67 -7.39
N VAL A 142 21.76 -8.71 -6.83
CA VAL A 142 21.29 -10.10 -6.98
C VAL A 142 19.91 -10.28 -6.33
N ALA A 143 19.73 -9.78 -5.11
CA ALA A 143 18.46 -9.82 -4.40
C ALA A 143 17.38 -9.00 -5.12
N LEU A 144 17.73 -7.85 -5.68
CA LEU A 144 16.82 -7.03 -6.48
C LEU A 144 16.41 -7.75 -7.77
N GLY A 145 17.36 -8.33 -8.50
CA GLY A 145 17.07 -9.14 -9.69
C GLY A 145 16.17 -10.33 -9.38
N GLY A 146 16.48 -11.06 -8.30
CA GLY A 146 15.65 -12.17 -7.81
C GLY A 146 14.25 -11.73 -7.41
N PHE A 147 14.12 -10.60 -6.70
CA PHE A 147 12.83 -10.05 -6.31
C PHE A 147 12.00 -9.61 -7.53
N LEU A 148 12.60 -8.93 -8.51
CA LEU A 148 11.91 -8.55 -9.74
C LEU A 148 11.47 -9.78 -10.55
N ALA A 149 12.32 -10.81 -10.64
CA ALA A 149 11.99 -12.06 -11.34
C ALA A 149 10.84 -12.79 -10.64
N ALA A 150 10.93 -12.99 -9.32
CA ALA A 150 9.88 -13.60 -8.51
C ALA A 150 8.56 -12.82 -8.62
N ARG A 151 8.62 -11.49 -8.58
CA ARG A 151 7.45 -10.62 -8.72
C ARG A 151 6.81 -10.71 -10.10
N THR A 152 7.61 -10.74 -11.15
CA THR A 152 7.12 -10.88 -12.53
C THR A 152 6.50 -12.27 -12.73
N GLY A 153 7.13 -13.31 -12.19
CA GLY A 153 6.61 -14.68 -12.19
C GLY A 153 5.30 -14.80 -11.42
N ALA A 154 5.20 -14.21 -10.23
CA ALA A 154 3.98 -14.20 -9.43
C ALA A 154 2.82 -13.49 -10.14
N LYS A 155 3.08 -12.36 -10.82
CA LYS A 155 2.08 -11.66 -11.64
C LYS A 155 1.61 -12.49 -12.82
N TRP A 156 2.54 -13.17 -13.49
CA TRP A 156 2.22 -14.07 -14.59
C TRP A 156 1.32 -15.22 -14.13
N LEU A 157 1.67 -15.84 -13.00
CA LEU A 157 0.90 -16.93 -12.40
C LEU A 157 -0.49 -16.46 -11.91
N ALA A 158 -0.56 -15.31 -11.25
CA ALA A 158 -1.83 -14.72 -10.81
C ALA A 158 -2.75 -14.39 -11.99
N SER A 159 -2.19 -13.90 -13.10
CA SER A 159 -2.92 -13.67 -14.36
C SER A 159 -3.45 -14.98 -14.97
N ALA A 160 -2.63 -16.03 -14.98
CA ALA A 160 -3.02 -17.34 -15.47
C ALA A 160 -4.16 -17.96 -14.64
N ILE A 161 -4.10 -17.85 -13.31
CA ILE A 161 -5.13 -18.35 -12.40
C ILE A 161 -6.42 -17.52 -12.53
N ALA A 162 -6.32 -16.19 -12.60
CA ALA A 162 -7.49 -15.31 -12.74
C ALA A 162 -8.21 -15.51 -14.10
N GLY A 163 -7.47 -15.87 -15.15
CA GLY A 163 -8.02 -16.18 -16.47
C GLY A 163 -8.71 -17.55 -16.56
N TRP A 164 -8.58 -18.42 -15.56
CA TRP A 164 -9.03 -19.81 -15.67
C TRP A 164 -10.52 -20.05 -15.38
N GLY A 165 -11.29 -19.00 -15.07
CA GLY A 165 -12.70 -19.15 -14.70
C GLY A 165 -13.62 -17.96 -14.95
N THR A 166 -13.16 -16.87 -15.56
CA THR A 166 -14.01 -15.69 -15.82
C THR A 166 -13.65 -14.96 -17.11
N SER A 167 -14.63 -14.31 -17.75
CA SER A 167 -14.42 -13.38 -18.88
C SER A 167 -13.94 -12.00 -18.42
N LEU A 168 -13.18 -11.91 -17.33
CA LEU A 168 -12.66 -10.64 -16.85
C LEU A 168 -11.55 -10.14 -17.78
N ARG A 169 -11.72 -8.89 -18.23
CA ARG A 169 -10.83 -8.16 -19.14
C ARG A 169 -9.36 -8.29 -18.68
N LYS A 170 -8.50 -8.66 -19.63
CA LYS A 170 -7.04 -8.90 -19.50
C LYS A 170 -6.24 -7.74 -18.87
N ASP A 171 -6.86 -6.58 -18.68
CA ASP A 171 -6.26 -5.33 -18.19
C ASP A 171 -6.46 -5.03 -16.70
N LEU A 172 -7.19 -5.87 -15.95
CA LEU A 172 -7.38 -5.63 -14.50
C LEU A 172 -6.05 -5.61 -13.72
N TYR A 173 -5.04 -6.34 -14.21
CA TYR A 173 -3.69 -6.35 -13.62
C TYR A 173 -2.95 -5.00 -13.74
N ARG A 174 -3.30 -4.17 -14.73
CA ARG A 174 -2.68 -2.85 -14.95
C ARG A 174 -3.11 -1.81 -13.91
N GLY A 175 -4.24 -2.02 -13.25
CA GLY A 175 -4.66 -1.22 -12.09
C GLY A 175 -3.94 -1.58 -10.78
N LEU A 176 -3.35 -2.79 -10.69
CA LEU A 176 -2.56 -3.28 -9.55
C LEU A 176 -1.04 -3.04 -9.73
N LEU A 177 -0.66 -2.34 -10.82
CA LEU A 177 0.73 -2.05 -11.17
C LEU A 177 1.27 -0.78 -10.48
N ALA A 178 0.39 0.12 -10.06
CA ALA A 178 0.78 1.27 -9.25
C ALA A 178 1.21 0.78 -7.87
N HIS A 179 2.44 1.06 -7.48
CA HIS A 179 2.77 1.01 -6.06
C HIS A 179 1.95 2.11 -5.40
N GLY A 180 1.09 1.72 -4.45
CA GLY A 180 0.45 2.70 -3.59
C GLY A 180 1.47 3.23 -2.58
N ASP A 181 1.26 4.47 -2.12
CA ASP A 181 2.01 5.09 -1.02
C ASP A 181 2.12 4.17 0.21
N VAL A 182 1.15 3.26 0.36
CA VAL A 182 1.09 2.19 1.35
C VAL A 182 2.30 1.25 1.30
N THR A 183 2.80 0.87 0.12
CA THR A 183 3.96 -0.04 0.02
C THR A 183 5.23 0.63 0.53
N LEU A 184 5.39 1.93 0.25
CA LEU A 184 6.48 2.73 0.79
C LEU A 184 6.36 2.85 2.31
N ALA A 185 5.16 3.10 2.82
CA ALA A 185 4.90 3.18 4.27
C ALA A 185 5.24 1.86 4.97
N MET A 186 4.92 0.72 4.35
CA MET A 186 5.29 -0.60 4.85
C MET A 186 6.79 -0.83 4.87
N ALA A 187 7.51 -0.43 3.81
CA ALA A 187 8.97 -0.54 3.77
C ALA A 187 9.64 0.28 4.88
N VAL A 188 9.18 1.52 5.08
CA VAL A 188 9.66 2.40 6.16
C VAL A 188 9.33 1.81 7.53
N SER A 189 8.10 1.34 7.73
CA SER A 189 7.68 0.67 8.95
C SER A 189 8.52 -0.58 9.25
N PHE A 190 8.86 -1.37 8.22
CA PHE A 190 9.73 -2.53 8.37
C PHE A 190 11.13 -2.14 8.84
N ARG A 191 11.71 -1.10 8.25
CA ARG A 191 13.04 -0.61 8.62
C ARG A 191 13.10 0.01 10.02
N LEU A 192 12.00 0.58 10.49
CA LEU A 192 11.88 1.14 11.84
C LEU A 192 11.82 0.05 12.90
N VAL A 193 11.12 -1.06 12.65
CA VAL A 193 10.99 -2.14 13.64
C VAL A 193 12.19 -3.08 13.62
N TYR A 194 12.65 -3.50 12.44
CA TYR A 194 13.76 -4.45 12.32
C TYR A 194 15.09 -3.75 12.10
N HIS A 195 16.07 -4.12 12.93
CA HIS A 195 17.43 -3.60 12.90
C HIS A 195 18.40 -4.70 12.47
N GLY A 196 19.29 -4.42 11.52
CA GLY A 196 20.34 -5.35 11.09
C GLY A 196 20.70 -5.24 9.61
N ASP A 197 21.79 -5.91 9.23
CA ASP A 197 22.30 -5.89 7.85
C ASP A 197 21.32 -6.52 6.86
N ALA A 198 20.63 -7.59 7.26
CA ALA A 198 19.59 -8.22 6.44
C ALA A 198 18.40 -7.27 6.20
N ALA A 199 17.99 -6.51 7.21
CA ALA A 199 16.91 -5.52 7.09
C ALA A 199 17.32 -4.36 6.18
N ASN A 200 18.58 -3.91 6.24
CA ASN A 200 19.12 -2.88 5.34
C ASN A 200 19.12 -3.33 3.86
N ILE A 201 19.50 -4.59 3.59
CA ILE A 201 19.47 -5.16 2.25
C ILE A 201 18.03 -5.29 1.75
N ALA A 202 17.13 -5.86 2.56
CA ALA A 202 15.71 -5.99 2.22
C ALA A 202 15.07 -4.62 1.93
N TYR A 203 15.34 -3.63 2.78
CA TYR A 203 14.85 -2.26 2.58
C TYR A 203 15.38 -1.65 1.28
N SER A 204 16.67 -1.81 0.98
CA SER A 204 17.28 -1.31 -0.27
C SER A 204 16.67 -1.97 -1.51
N VAL A 205 16.40 -3.28 -1.46
CA VAL A 205 15.77 -4.03 -2.53
C VAL A 205 14.33 -3.57 -2.78
N VAL A 206 13.54 -3.41 -1.71
CA VAL A 206 12.15 -2.95 -1.79
C VAL A 206 12.10 -1.52 -2.34
N LEU A 207 12.91 -0.62 -1.79
CA LEU A 207 12.99 0.78 -2.23
C LEU A 207 13.44 0.88 -3.69
N GLY A 208 14.46 0.11 -4.09
CA GLY A 208 14.90 0.03 -5.48
C GLY A 208 13.81 -0.50 -6.42
N SER A 209 13.04 -1.52 -5.99
CA SER A 209 11.91 -2.02 -6.78
C SER A 209 10.78 -0.99 -6.91
N ILE A 210 10.52 -0.18 -5.88
CA ILE A 210 9.52 0.90 -5.95
C ILE A 210 9.96 1.93 -6.99
N ILE A 211 11.19 2.43 -6.88
CA ILE A 211 11.76 3.44 -7.79
C ILE A 211 11.74 2.94 -9.25
N LEU A 212 12.18 1.69 -9.49
CA LEU A 212 12.17 1.12 -10.83
C LEU A 212 10.75 0.99 -11.39
N ASN A 213 9.81 0.52 -10.59
CA ASN A 213 8.42 0.36 -11.02
C ASN A 213 7.75 1.70 -11.30
N ASP A 214 7.96 2.70 -10.45
CA ASP A 214 7.38 4.04 -10.61
C ASP A 214 7.98 4.79 -11.80
N LEU A 215 9.25 4.53 -12.14
CA LEU A 215 9.89 5.06 -13.34
C LEU A 215 9.38 4.36 -14.62
N MET A 216 9.06 3.06 -14.55
CA MET A 216 8.52 2.29 -15.66
C MET A 216 7.03 2.58 -15.94
N ALA A 217 6.23 2.86 -14.90
CA ALA A 217 4.80 3.11 -15.00
C ALA A 217 4.41 4.18 -16.05
N PRO A 218 4.98 5.40 -16.08
CA PRO A 218 4.62 6.42 -17.07
C PRO A 218 5.06 6.03 -18.49
N ARG A 219 6.13 5.24 -18.64
CA ARG A 219 6.58 4.74 -19.95
C ARG A 219 5.60 3.70 -20.51
N LEU A 220 5.14 2.77 -19.68
CA LEU A 220 4.12 1.79 -20.08
C LEU A 220 2.78 2.44 -20.38
N LEU A 221 2.34 3.40 -19.56
CA LEU A 221 1.11 4.17 -19.81
C LEU A 221 1.17 4.94 -21.13
N ARG A 222 2.32 5.55 -21.44
CA ARG A 222 2.52 6.23 -22.72
C ARG A 222 2.46 5.25 -23.89
N GLY A 223 3.07 4.07 -23.76
CA GLY A 223 3.00 3.03 -24.78
C GLY A 223 1.57 2.59 -25.11
N LEU A 224 0.73 2.42 -24.09
CA LEU A 224 -0.67 2.01 -24.27
C LEU A 224 -1.56 3.10 -24.86
N LEU A 225 -1.34 4.36 -24.51
CA LEU A 225 -2.07 5.49 -25.09
C LEU A 225 -1.69 5.73 -26.56
N VAL A 226 -0.45 5.43 -26.94
CA VAL A 226 0.00 5.47 -28.33
C VAL A 226 -0.63 4.33 -29.12
N ASP A 227 -0.64 3.11 -28.57
CA ASP A 227 -1.25 1.93 -29.20
C ASP A 227 -2.77 2.08 -29.40
N GLU A 228 -3.51 2.57 -28.39
CA GLU A 228 -4.95 2.84 -28.54
C GLU A 228 -5.22 3.98 -29.54
N GLY A 229 -4.34 4.98 -29.59
CA GLY A 229 -4.43 6.07 -30.56
C GLY A 229 -4.14 5.63 -32.00
N GLU A 230 -3.24 4.67 -32.19
CA GLU A 230 -2.92 4.07 -33.49
C GLU A 230 -4.06 3.15 -33.96
N ILE A 231 -4.62 2.32 -33.08
CA ILE A 231 -5.76 1.42 -33.40
C ILE A 231 -7.03 2.22 -33.77
N GLN A 232 -7.33 3.34 -33.09
CA GLN A 232 -8.45 4.19 -33.49
C GLN A 232 -8.26 4.85 -34.86
N ARG A 233 -7.02 5.13 -35.25
CA ARG A 233 -6.71 5.78 -36.51
C ARG A 233 -6.85 4.81 -37.68
N GLU A 234 -6.38 3.58 -37.53
CA GLU A 234 -6.56 2.50 -38.52
C GLU A 234 -8.04 2.14 -38.73
N LEU A 235 -8.84 2.08 -37.66
CA LEU A 235 -10.28 1.82 -37.76
C LEU A 235 -11.01 2.91 -38.56
N LYS A 236 -10.63 4.18 -38.39
CA LYS A 236 -11.23 5.30 -39.12
C LYS A 236 -10.84 5.31 -40.60
N GLU A 237 -9.63 4.87 -40.92
CA GLU A 237 -9.12 4.81 -42.29
C GLU A 237 -9.74 3.62 -43.06
N SER A 238 -9.88 2.45 -42.40
CA SER A 238 -10.57 1.28 -42.96
C SER A 238 -12.06 1.53 -43.25
N ASP A 239 -12.76 2.25 -42.37
CA ASP A 239 -14.18 2.58 -42.56
C ASP A 239 -14.37 3.58 -43.73
N SER A 240 -13.39 4.47 -43.94
CA SER A 240 -13.37 5.41 -45.07
C SER A 240 -13.05 4.76 -46.41
N GLN A 241 -12.22 3.72 -46.45
CA GLN A 241 -11.93 3.00 -47.70
C GLN A 241 -13.09 2.09 -48.13
N THR A 242 -13.75 1.45 -47.16
CA THR A 242 -14.90 0.56 -47.43
C THR A 242 -16.10 1.35 -47.96
N SER A 243 -16.30 2.59 -47.51
CA SER A 243 -17.38 3.46 -47.98
C SER A 243 -17.14 4.04 -49.39
N ILE A 244 -15.89 4.16 -49.83
CA ILE A 244 -15.57 4.55 -51.22
C ILE A 244 -15.80 3.40 -52.20
N GLU A 245 -15.48 2.15 -51.83
CA GLU A 245 -15.73 0.98 -52.70
C GLU A 245 -17.21 0.67 -52.86
N VAL A 246 -18.04 0.88 -51.83
CA VAL A 246 -19.50 0.67 -51.91
C VAL A 246 -20.19 1.73 -52.78
N SER A 247 -19.63 2.93 -52.89
CA SER A 247 -20.17 4.00 -53.75
C SER A 247 -19.72 3.90 -55.22
N ALA A 248 -18.78 3.02 -55.54
CA ALA A 248 -18.20 2.86 -56.89
C ALA A 248 -18.73 1.62 -57.65
N ARG A 249 -19.71 0.90 -57.09
CA ARG A 249 -20.47 -0.18 -57.74
C ARG A 249 -21.91 0.25 -58.01
#